data_AF-B7FSH1-F1
#
_entry.id   AF-B7FSH1-F1
#
_cell.length_a   1.000
_cell.length_b   1.000
_cell.length_c   1.000
_cell.angle_alpha   90.00
_cell.angle_beta   90.00
_cell.angle_gamma   90.00
#
_symmetry.space_group_name_H-M   'P 1'
#
loop_
_entity.id
_entity.type
_entity.pdbx_description
1 polymer ?
#
loop_
_entity_poly.entity_id
_entity_poly.type
_entity_poly.pdbx_seq_one_letter_code
_entity_poly.pdbx_strand_id
1 'polypeptide(L)'
;MMFPVYILATLAFSSAQAFSAKETRGLEAATKCTQVSLDFSTFKNNQFIGIDDLSAYGLKIRTSSSSSKCVTPEPIIIDTNNPVCDPDLKSPFGNAIIIQEKYTKNDGCDGSDDCAAGGSITFTWESKVNLKDMIFLDMDEAVTVSVNTASESNKLLTPPPLRRSGEHVNYAIDENDVLSMEIKFHGSGGIPLINWSRCEPGGNGDPHFQTWAGHKFDYHGQCDLVLITAPYFEGKGLDLHVRTEQRDFFSFINTVAAKIGDEILEIGMNSAFVNGKVYDSLTAGNSLEFAGYSVTYDDAPLPNGRQQKVYMIKIGAIERIQIKVFGHFMALRVLDATHDNFADAVGLTGDYNSGLMLGRDGVTLLNDPNDFGPEWQVNADDPVLFRAVQSPQFPEKCLAAPSIDKVRHLRNGISQEQAEEACAVVGEDIDDCIFDIMATGDLDMVGAHM
;
A
#
# COMPACT_ATOMS: atom_id res chain seq x y z
N MET A 1 11.80 -45.31 31.52
CA MET A 1 11.61 -43.86 31.29
C MET A 1 12.28 -43.51 29.98
N MET A 2 11.50 -43.44 28.91
CA MET A 2 11.91 -43.01 27.57
C MET A 2 10.92 -41.94 27.14
N PHE A 3 11.40 -40.73 26.88
CA PHE A 3 10.63 -39.68 26.22
C PHE A 3 10.84 -39.80 24.71
N PRO A 4 9.80 -39.71 23.86
CA PRO A 4 10.00 -39.56 22.43
C PRO A 4 10.21 -38.07 22.10
N VAL A 5 11.28 -37.81 21.35
CA VAL A 5 11.54 -36.52 20.71
C VAL A 5 10.63 -36.44 19.48
N TYR A 6 9.71 -35.48 19.45
CA TYR A 6 8.98 -35.10 18.24
C TYR A 6 9.88 -34.21 17.38
N ILE A 7 10.29 -34.72 16.22
CA ILE A 7 10.87 -33.91 15.14
C ILE A 7 9.69 -33.32 14.37
N LEU A 8 9.45 -32.01 14.51
CA LEU A 8 8.59 -31.27 13.59
C LEU A 8 9.35 -31.15 12.25
N ALA A 9 8.86 -31.83 11.22
CA ALA A 9 9.26 -31.58 9.85
C ALA A 9 8.49 -30.36 9.33
N THR A 10 9.17 -29.23 9.14
CA THR A 10 8.66 -28.10 8.36
C THR A 10 8.70 -28.49 6.88
N LEU A 11 7.53 -28.84 6.33
CA LEU A 11 7.34 -28.95 4.89
C LEU A 11 7.19 -27.54 4.33
N ALA A 12 8.29 -27.00 3.78
CA ALA A 12 8.24 -25.84 2.92
C ALA A 12 7.55 -26.23 1.61
N PHE A 13 6.36 -25.71 1.35
CA PHE A 13 5.77 -25.70 0.02
C PHE A 13 6.54 -24.67 -0.82
N SER A 14 7.58 -25.14 -1.51
CA SER A 14 8.25 -24.42 -2.58
C SER A 14 7.70 -24.93 -3.91
N SER A 15 6.82 -24.13 -4.51
CA SER A 15 6.52 -24.22 -5.94
C SER A 15 5.99 -22.90 -6.48
N ALA A 16 6.78 -21.83 -6.33
CA ALA A 16 6.66 -20.68 -7.22
C ALA A 16 7.38 -21.05 -8.52
N GLN A 17 6.63 -21.47 -9.54
CA GLN A 17 7.16 -21.46 -10.90
C GLN A 17 7.39 -20.00 -11.28
N ALA A 18 8.65 -19.66 -11.52
CA ALA A 18 9.06 -18.34 -11.95
C ALA A 18 8.39 -18.01 -13.29
N PHE A 19 7.32 -17.21 -13.25
CA PHE A 19 6.83 -16.53 -14.45
C PHE A 19 7.94 -15.60 -14.94
N SER A 20 8.30 -15.74 -16.22
CA SER A 20 9.29 -14.91 -16.87
C SER A 20 8.85 -13.45 -16.83
N ALA A 21 9.70 -12.57 -16.28
CA ALA A 21 9.52 -11.10 -16.21
C ALA A 21 9.26 -10.41 -17.56
N LYS A 22 9.26 -11.16 -18.66
CA LYS A 22 9.06 -10.67 -20.03
C LYS A 22 7.62 -10.85 -20.54
N GLU A 23 6.80 -11.69 -19.90
CA GLU A 23 5.39 -11.91 -20.28
C GLU A 23 4.39 -11.07 -19.47
N THR A 24 4.85 -10.36 -18.42
CA THR A 24 4.03 -9.52 -17.55
C THR A 24 4.01 -8.02 -17.93
N ARG A 25 4.66 -7.63 -19.02
CA ARG A 25 4.64 -6.23 -19.50
C ARG A 25 3.42 -5.96 -20.38
N GLY A 26 2.30 -5.71 -19.71
CA GLY A 26 1.07 -5.21 -20.33
C GLY A 26 0.05 -4.67 -19.35
N LEU A 27 0.43 -4.38 -18.10
CA LEU A 27 -0.43 -3.70 -17.14
C LEU A 27 0.02 -2.24 -17.08
N GLU A 28 -0.87 -1.33 -17.46
CA GLU A 28 -0.69 0.11 -17.48
C GLU A 28 -0.15 0.63 -16.14
N ALA A 29 0.59 1.75 -16.19
CA ALA A 29 1.27 2.34 -15.03
C ALA A 29 0.32 2.45 -13.83
N ALA A 30 0.74 1.92 -12.67
CA ALA A 30 -0.01 1.97 -11.42
C ALA A 30 -0.37 3.43 -11.06
N THR A 31 -1.63 3.81 -11.28
CA THR A 31 -2.12 5.21 -11.27
C THR A 31 -2.74 5.65 -9.94
N LYS A 32 -2.54 4.94 -8.83
CA LYS A 32 -3.05 5.39 -7.50
C LYS A 32 -2.28 4.80 -6.34
N CYS A 33 -0.95 4.90 -6.43
CA CYS A 33 -0.08 4.62 -5.30
C CYS A 33 0.36 5.95 -4.70
N THR A 34 0.15 6.11 -3.39
CA THR A 34 0.48 7.31 -2.63
C THR A 34 1.99 7.50 -2.59
N GLN A 35 2.48 8.63 -3.10
CA GLN A 35 3.90 8.99 -3.02
C GLN A 35 4.29 9.35 -1.59
N VAL A 36 5.48 8.93 -1.20
CA VAL A 36 6.08 9.20 0.10
C VAL A 36 7.51 9.66 -0.13
N SER A 37 7.85 10.80 0.47
CA SER A 37 9.19 11.36 0.46
C SER A 37 9.73 11.41 1.89
N LEU A 38 10.94 10.89 2.09
CA LEU A 38 11.69 11.00 3.34
C LEU A 38 12.88 11.93 3.13
N ASP A 39 12.77 13.18 3.60
CA ASP A 39 13.75 14.26 3.40
C ASP A 39 14.59 14.63 4.65
N PHE A 40 14.46 13.83 5.72
CA PHE A 40 15.12 13.97 7.03
C PHE A 40 15.04 15.36 7.71
N SER A 41 14.27 16.31 7.17
CA SER A 41 14.23 17.71 7.61
C SER A 41 13.64 17.89 9.00
N THR A 42 12.84 16.92 9.47
CA THR A 42 12.20 16.91 10.78
C THR A 42 13.15 16.50 11.92
N PHE A 43 14.31 15.92 11.60
CA PHE A 43 15.32 15.50 12.57
C PHE A 43 16.33 16.62 12.85
N LYS A 44 17.02 16.52 13.98
CA LYS A 44 18.03 17.51 14.38
C LYS A 44 19.41 17.09 13.88
N ASN A 45 20.24 18.05 13.50
CA ASN A 45 21.67 17.82 13.28
C ASN A 45 22.31 17.14 14.52
N ASN A 46 23.20 16.19 14.29
CA ASN A 46 23.84 15.32 15.29
C ASN A 46 22.89 14.39 16.05
N GLN A 47 21.68 14.14 15.55
CA GLN A 47 20.76 13.16 16.10
C GLN A 47 21.05 11.77 15.55
N PHE A 48 21.32 10.80 16.44
CA PHE A 48 21.31 9.39 16.07
C PHE A 48 19.87 8.92 15.84
N ILE A 49 19.68 8.08 14.83
CA ILE A 49 18.39 7.54 14.44
C ILE A 49 18.35 6.06 14.84
N GLY A 50 17.50 5.74 15.82
CA GLY A 50 17.25 4.38 16.25
C GLY A 50 16.48 3.56 15.21
N ILE A 51 16.46 2.24 15.39
CA ILE A 51 15.86 1.30 14.43
C ILE A 51 14.39 1.60 14.11
N ASP A 52 13.62 2.12 15.09
CA ASP A 52 12.19 2.37 14.98
C ASP A 52 11.82 3.86 14.85
N ASP A 53 12.80 4.76 14.78
CA ASP A 53 12.56 6.22 14.69
C ASP A 53 11.87 6.63 13.37
N LEU A 54 11.87 5.75 12.37
CA LEU A 54 11.19 5.92 11.08
C LEU A 54 9.88 5.12 10.96
N SER A 55 9.34 4.58 12.08
CA SER A 55 8.10 3.79 12.11
C SER A 55 6.87 4.53 11.59
N ALA A 56 6.81 5.88 11.69
CA ALA A 56 5.75 6.67 11.05
C ALA A 56 5.75 6.54 9.51
N TYR A 57 6.90 6.19 8.94
CA TYR A 57 7.08 5.84 7.55
C TYR A 57 7.09 4.32 7.34
N GLY A 58 6.59 3.49 8.28
CA GLY A 58 6.59 2.02 8.14
C GLY A 58 7.95 1.45 7.75
N LEU A 59 9.02 2.04 8.29
CA LEU A 59 10.40 1.82 7.84
C LEU A 59 11.31 1.65 9.04
N LYS A 60 12.20 0.67 8.95
CA LYS A 60 13.29 0.43 9.90
C LYS A 60 14.62 0.73 9.24
N ILE A 61 15.56 1.23 10.03
CA ILE A 61 16.88 1.62 9.54
C ILE A 61 18.00 1.10 10.45
N ARG A 62 19.13 0.74 9.84
CA ARG A 62 20.37 0.39 10.56
C ARG A 62 21.60 0.66 9.71
N THR A 63 22.74 0.81 10.36
CA THR A 63 24.06 0.85 9.73
C THR A 63 24.90 -0.35 10.10
N SER A 64 25.84 -0.70 9.23
CA SER A 64 26.89 -1.66 9.52
C SER A 64 28.19 -1.28 8.82
N SER A 65 29.33 -1.63 9.40
CA SER A 65 30.63 -1.44 8.77
C SER A 65 31.60 -2.50 9.26
N SER A 66 32.54 -2.89 8.41
CA SER A 66 33.66 -3.75 8.80
C SER A 66 34.77 -2.98 9.50
N SER A 67 34.75 -1.65 9.44
CA SER A 67 35.74 -0.77 10.03
C SER A 67 35.36 -0.39 11.46
N SER A 68 36.28 -0.55 12.40
CA SER A 68 36.11 -0.07 13.78
C SER A 68 36.16 1.46 13.90
N LYS A 69 36.40 2.16 12.79
CA LYS A 69 36.35 3.61 12.69
C LYS A 69 34.94 4.14 12.46
N CYS A 70 33.96 3.31 12.10
CA CYS A 70 32.58 3.77 11.93
C CYS A 70 31.77 3.46 13.19
N VAL A 71 30.80 4.32 13.49
CA VAL A 71 29.81 4.12 14.55
C VAL A 71 28.58 3.44 13.94
N THR A 72 28.21 2.31 14.52
CA THR A 72 27.09 1.45 14.12
C THR A 72 26.46 0.87 15.40
N PRO A 73 25.18 0.49 15.43
CA PRO A 73 24.28 0.23 14.30
C PRO A 73 23.35 1.38 13.92
N GLU A 74 23.52 2.55 14.54
CA GLU A 74 22.65 3.70 14.32
C GLU A 74 23.34 4.69 13.37
N PRO A 75 22.66 5.14 12.29
CA PRO A 75 23.11 6.29 11.53
C PRO A 75 22.89 7.60 12.31
N ILE A 76 23.46 8.69 11.80
CA ILE A 76 23.31 10.03 12.35
C ILE A 76 22.83 11.00 11.28
N ILE A 77 22.16 12.07 11.71
CA ILE A 77 21.76 13.19 10.87
C ILE A 77 22.82 14.29 10.84
N ILE A 78 23.07 14.84 9.66
CA ILE A 78 23.94 16.01 9.43
C ILE A 78 23.16 17.18 8.84
N ASP A 79 23.63 18.41 9.08
CA ASP A 79 23.20 19.61 8.32
C ASP A 79 24.07 19.77 7.07
N THR A 80 23.51 19.46 5.91
CA THR A 80 24.19 19.57 4.62
C THR A 80 24.35 21.01 4.15
N ASN A 81 23.69 22.00 4.75
CA ASN A 81 23.96 23.40 4.40
C ASN A 81 25.33 23.84 4.92
N ASN A 82 25.74 23.28 6.07
CA ASN A 82 26.94 23.65 6.80
C ASN A 82 27.66 22.40 7.37
N PRO A 83 28.15 21.48 6.52
CA PRO A 83 28.88 20.31 7.02
C PRO A 83 30.19 20.75 7.71
N VAL A 84 30.54 20.09 8.82
CA VAL A 84 31.59 20.55 9.74
C VAL A 84 32.97 19.92 9.44
N CYS A 85 33.02 18.88 8.61
CA CYS A 85 34.22 18.04 8.43
C CYS A 85 34.43 17.58 7.00
N ASP A 86 33.35 17.23 6.31
CA ASP A 86 33.36 16.94 4.89
C ASP A 86 32.61 18.03 4.08
N PRO A 87 33.32 18.98 3.43
CA PRO A 87 32.69 19.99 2.57
C PRO A 87 31.95 19.41 1.36
N ASP A 88 32.25 18.17 0.96
CA ASP A 88 31.69 17.51 -0.21
C ASP A 88 30.26 17.00 0.05
N LEU A 89 29.82 16.97 1.31
CA LEU A 89 28.42 16.77 1.69
C LEU A 89 27.55 18.03 1.53
N LYS A 90 28.15 19.18 1.17
CA LYS A 90 27.44 20.45 1.12
C LYS A 90 26.37 20.46 0.01
N SER A 91 25.10 20.50 0.42
CA SER A 91 23.98 20.40 -0.51
C SER A 91 22.75 21.19 -0.01
N PRO A 92 21.82 21.58 -0.90
CA PRO A 92 20.65 22.38 -0.54
C PRO A 92 19.51 21.58 0.12
N PHE A 93 19.71 20.29 0.42
CA PHE A 93 18.66 19.42 0.93
C PHE A 93 18.39 19.56 2.43
N GLY A 94 19.19 20.35 3.14
CA GLY A 94 18.99 20.58 4.58
C GLY A 94 19.65 19.50 5.42
N ASN A 95 18.97 18.37 5.58
CA ASN A 95 19.47 17.27 6.39
C ASN A 95 19.77 16.04 5.53
N ALA A 96 20.77 15.26 5.95
CA ALA A 96 21.04 13.95 5.37
C ALA A 96 21.36 12.93 6.46
N ILE A 97 21.16 11.66 6.12
CA ILE A 97 21.58 10.53 6.94
C ILE A 97 22.91 9.97 6.45
N ILE A 98 23.81 9.67 7.38
CA ILE A 98 25.16 9.15 7.10
C ILE A 98 25.53 8.01 8.05
N ILE A 99 26.62 7.31 7.74
CA ILE A 99 27.30 6.41 8.67
C ILE A 99 28.35 7.25 9.41
N GLN A 100 28.19 7.44 10.72
CA GLN A 100 29.07 8.32 11.50
C GLN A 100 30.51 7.79 11.61
N GLU A 101 31.51 8.65 11.42
CA GLU A 101 32.90 8.36 11.77
C GLU A 101 33.13 8.44 13.30
N LYS A 102 33.95 7.55 13.85
CA LYS A 102 34.33 7.57 15.24
C LYS A 102 35.45 8.57 15.46
N TYR A 103 35.12 9.67 16.15
CA TYR A 103 36.10 10.70 16.49
C TYR A 103 37.33 10.14 17.20
N THR A 104 38.49 10.66 16.80
CA THR A 104 39.72 10.59 17.55
C THR A 104 40.15 12.01 17.87
N LYS A 105 40.66 12.29 19.08
CA LYS A 105 41.02 13.67 19.52
C LYS A 105 42.00 14.46 18.61
N ASN A 106 42.47 13.88 17.51
CA ASN A 106 43.45 14.43 16.57
C ASN A 106 42.87 14.75 15.18
N ASP A 107 41.59 14.48 14.90
CA ASP A 107 40.95 14.76 13.60
C ASP A 107 40.54 16.22 13.43
N GLY A 108 40.39 16.99 14.52
CA GLY A 108 40.02 18.41 14.47
C GLY A 108 38.55 18.63 14.12
N CYS A 109 37.75 17.57 14.20
CA CYS A 109 36.37 17.48 13.77
C CYS A 109 35.45 17.34 14.99
N ASP A 110 34.85 18.44 15.41
CA ASP A 110 33.90 18.49 16.53
C ASP A 110 32.45 18.48 15.99
N GLY A 111 31.97 17.35 15.48
CA GLY A 111 30.59 17.24 14.96
C GLY A 111 30.42 16.20 13.88
N SER A 112 29.17 15.85 13.56
CA SER A 112 28.85 14.72 12.68
C SER A 112 29.61 14.75 11.37
N ASP A 113 30.13 13.57 11.02
CA ASP A 113 31.03 13.37 9.90
C ASP A 113 30.86 11.94 9.39
N ASP A 114 30.88 11.76 8.09
CA ASP A 114 30.67 10.47 7.46
C ASP A 114 31.93 9.62 7.47
N CYS A 115 31.72 8.32 7.59
CA CYS A 115 32.84 7.40 7.76
C CYS A 115 33.56 7.21 6.43
N ALA A 116 34.77 7.74 6.32
CA ALA A 116 35.64 7.55 5.15
C ALA A 116 35.95 6.06 4.83
N ALA A 117 35.73 5.14 5.77
CA ALA A 117 35.84 3.70 5.52
C ALA A 117 34.57 3.06 4.94
N GLY A 118 33.50 3.84 4.84
CA GLY A 118 32.17 3.44 4.38
C GLY A 118 31.50 2.39 5.26
N GLY A 119 30.51 1.74 4.67
CA GLY A 119 29.65 0.77 5.30
C GLY A 119 28.31 0.65 4.57
N SER A 120 27.36 -0.04 5.17
CA SER A 120 26.03 -0.21 4.62
C SER A 120 24.99 0.51 5.47
N ILE A 121 24.07 1.23 4.83
CA ILE A 121 22.80 1.69 5.41
C ILE A 121 21.71 0.75 4.88
N THR A 122 21.00 0.06 5.76
CA THR A 122 19.90 -0.83 5.41
C THR A 122 18.57 -0.20 5.79
N PHE A 123 17.67 -0.12 4.81
CA PHE A 123 16.26 0.26 4.97
C PHE A 123 15.40 -1.00 4.82
N THR A 124 14.47 -1.24 5.74
CA THR A 124 13.51 -2.35 5.68
C THR A 124 12.11 -1.80 5.87
N TRP A 125 11.25 -1.99 4.88
CA TRP A 125 9.85 -1.56 4.98
C TRP A 125 9.01 -2.66 5.64
N GLU A 126 8.01 -2.24 6.40
CA GLU A 126 7.01 -3.14 6.98
C GLU A 126 5.97 -3.59 5.95
N SER A 127 5.81 -2.80 4.88
CA SER A 127 4.93 -3.04 3.72
C SER A 127 5.68 -2.95 2.40
N LYS A 128 5.15 -3.59 1.36
CA LYS A 128 5.70 -3.52 0.00
C LYS A 128 5.63 -2.09 -0.53
N VAL A 129 6.73 -1.62 -1.11
CA VAL A 129 6.79 -0.27 -1.73
C VAL A 129 7.31 -0.33 -3.16
N ASN A 130 6.90 0.63 -3.97
CA ASN A 130 7.50 0.86 -5.28
C ASN A 130 8.52 2.00 -5.13
N LEU A 131 9.79 1.64 -5.06
CA LEU A 131 10.91 2.57 -4.91
C LEU A 131 11.14 3.32 -6.22
N LYS A 132 11.17 4.65 -6.15
CA LYS A 132 11.24 5.52 -7.34
C LYS A 132 12.65 6.01 -7.58
N ASP A 133 13.12 6.87 -6.69
CA ASP A 133 14.41 7.50 -6.79
C ASP A 133 14.95 7.87 -5.41
N MET A 134 16.24 8.17 -5.38
CA MET A 134 16.89 8.69 -4.19
C MET A 134 18.10 9.53 -4.54
N ILE A 135 18.56 10.30 -3.56
CA ILE A 135 19.73 11.15 -3.71
C ILE A 135 20.90 10.58 -2.93
N PHE A 136 22.07 10.54 -3.56
CA PHE A 136 23.35 10.26 -2.94
C PHE A 136 24.20 11.53 -2.93
N LEU A 137 24.74 11.88 -1.77
CA LEU A 137 25.72 12.94 -1.58
C LEU A 137 27.12 12.33 -1.54
N ASP A 138 28.10 13.17 -1.89
CA ASP A 138 29.52 12.83 -1.92
C ASP A 138 29.81 11.46 -2.56
N MET A 139 29.58 11.37 -3.87
CA MET A 139 29.78 10.14 -4.65
C MET A 139 31.18 10.06 -5.27
N ASP A 140 32.21 10.24 -4.43
CA ASP A 140 33.62 10.15 -4.83
C ASP A 140 34.08 8.70 -4.96
N GLU A 141 33.57 7.83 -4.08
CA GLU A 141 33.70 6.39 -4.16
C GLU A 141 32.46 5.70 -4.74
N ALA A 142 32.63 4.41 -5.10
CA ALA A 142 31.53 3.60 -5.58
C ALA A 142 30.45 3.43 -4.50
N VAL A 143 29.19 3.54 -4.93
CA VAL A 143 28.02 3.15 -4.13
C VAL A 143 27.38 1.94 -4.80
N THR A 144 26.95 0.98 -4.00
CA THR A 144 26.22 -0.20 -4.46
C THR A 144 24.87 -0.25 -3.77
N VAL A 145 23.80 -0.42 -4.55
CA VAL A 145 22.44 -0.58 -4.02
C VAL A 145 22.01 -2.02 -4.24
N SER A 146 21.58 -2.70 -3.19
CA SER A 146 21.05 -4.07 -3.23
C SER A 146 19.61 -4.04 -2.77
N VAL A 147 18.69 -4.43 -3.64
CA VAL A 147 17.25 -4.43 -3.38
C VAL A 147 16.77 -5.87 -3.21
N ASN A 148 15.94 -6.10 -2.19
CA ASN A 148 15.18 -7.34 -2.05
C ASN A 148 13.70 -7.05 -2.30
N THR A 149 13.10 -7.79 -3.23
CA THR A 149 11.67 -7.78 -3.50
C THR A 149 11.04 -9.11 -3.06
N ALA A 150 9.72 -9.24 -3.18
CA ALA A 150 9.04 -10.51 -2.93
C ALA A 150 9.45 -11.64 -3.90
N SER A 151 9.91 -11.29 -5.12
CA SER A 151 10.24 -12.24 -6.18
C SER A 151 11.74 -12.43 -6.42
N GLU A 152 12.57 -11.48 -6.00
CA GLU A 152 14.02 -11.47 -6.25
C GLU A 152 14.79 -10.97 -5.02
N SER A 153 15.80 -11.72 -4.61
CA SER A 153 16.72 -11.33 -3.53
C SER A 153 18.03 -10.80 -4.08
N ASN A 154 18.56 -9.73 -3.47
CA ASN A 154 19.86 -9.13 -3.77
C ASN A 154 20.00 -8.66 -5.22
N LYS A 155 18.97 -8.03 -5.77
CA LYS A 155 19.05 -7.36 -7.06
C LYS A 155 20.04 -6.21 -6.97
N LEU A 156 21.17 -6.34 -7.65
CA LEU A 156 22.26 -5.39 -7.59
C LEU A 156 22.05 -4.26 -8.59
N LEU A 157 21.99 -3.04 -8.09
CA LEU A 157 21.90 -1.80 -8.85
C LEU A 157 23.17 -0.98 -8.59
N THR A 158 23.87 -0.61 -9.66
CA THR A 158 25.10 0.17 -9.57
C THR A 158 24.85 1.54 -10.17
N PRO A 159 24.67 2.58 -9.34
CA PRO A 159 24.76 3.96 -9.78
C PRO A 159 26.04 4.19 -10.60
N PRO A 160 25.99 4.98 -11.68
CA PRO A 160 27.15 5.22 -12.51
C PRO A 160 28.26 5.89 -11.69
N PRO A 161 29.53 5.46 -11.81
CA PRO A 161 30.62 6.10 -11.09
C PRO A 161 30.83 7.51 -11.61
N LEU A 162 30.97 8.46 -10.69
CA LEU A 162 31.20 9.85 -11.03
C LEU A 162 32.69 10.16 -11.13
N ARG A 163 32.99 11.26 -11.82
CA ARG A 163 34.37 11.61 -12.23
C ARG A 163 34.89 12.86 -11.51
N ARG A 164 34.10 13.45 -10.61
CA ARG A 164 34.40 14.73 -9.96
C ARG A 164 34.10 14.62 -8.47
N SER A 165 35.00 15.20 -7.69
CA SER A 165 34.91 15.24 -6.24
C SER A 165 33.69 16.04 -5.78
N GLY A 166 32.96 15.54 -4.79
CA GLY A 166 31.76 16.11 -4.18
C GLY A 166 30.52 16.16 -5.06
N GLU A 167 30.44 15.32 -6.09
CA GLU A 167 29.27 15.27 -6.97
C GLU A 167 28.12 14.50 -6.32
N HIS A 168 26.88 14.97 -6.50
CA HIS A 168 25.66 14.36 -5.96
C HIS A 168 24.86 13.72 -7.09
N VAL A 169 24.25 12.56 -6.84
CA VAL A 169 23.46 11.83 -7.85
C VAL A 169 22.03 11.72 -7.40
N ASN A 170 21.12 12.14 -8.28
CA ASN A 170 19.75 11.64 -8.25
C ASN A 170 19.73 10.32 -9.05
N TYR A 171 19.48 9.22 -8.37
CA TYR A 171 19.47 7.89 -8.95
C TYR A 171 18.04 7.36 -9.05
N ALA A 172 17.55 7.23 -10.29
CA ALA A 172 16.31 6.52 -10.56
C ALA A 172 16.53 5.02 -10.34
N ILE A 173 15.72 4.44 -9.45
CA ILE A 173 15.75 3.02 -9.09
C ILE A 173 14.63 2.29 -9.83
N ASP A 174 13.40 2.81 -9.77
CA ASP A 174 12.21 2.27 -10.45
C ASP A 174 11.98 0.76 -10.22
N GLU A 175 12.07 0.34 -8.95
CA GLU A 175 11.84 -1.05 -8.53
C GLU A 175 10.52 -1.19 -7.78
N ASN A 176 9.69 -2.15 -8.20
CA ASN A 176 8.41 -2.44 -7.55
C ASN A 176 8.55 -3.54 -6.49
N ASP A 177 7.57 -3.59 -5.58
CA ASP A 177 7.45 -4.63 -4.56
C ASP A 177 8.69 -4.81 -3.66
N VAL A 178 9.38 -3.71 -3.37
CA VAL A 178 10.58 -3.66 -2.53
C VAL A 178 10.21 -3.92 -1.06
N LEU A 179 10.95 -4.84 -0.43
CA LEU A 179 10.86 -5.19 0.99
C LEU A 179 11.99 -4.53 1.78
N SER A 180 13.20 -4.53 1.21
CA SER A 180 14.37 -3.92 1.82
C SER A 180 15.37 -3.45 0.78
N MET A 181 16.17 -2.48 1.17
CA MET A 181 17.27 -1.94 0.38
C MET A 181 18.49 -1.79 1.27
N GLU A 182 19.62 -2.34 0.82
CA GLU A 182 20.93 -2.07 1.39
C GLU A 182 21.73 -1.18 0.45
N ILE A 183 22.19 -0.04 0.97
CA ILE A 183 23.09 0.87 0.25
C ILE A 183 24.45 0.76 0.89
N LYS A 184 25.43 0.33 0.11
CA LYS A 184 26.82 0.21 0.51
C LYS A 184 27.65 1.34 -0.05
N PHE A 185 28.13 2.21 0.84
CA PHE A 185 29.15 3.22 0.56
C PHE A 185 30.53 2.57 0.69
N HIS A 186 31.38 2.73 -0.33
CA HIS A 186 32.78 2.27 -0.28
C HIS A 186 33.72 3.30 0.37
N GLY A 187 33.25 4.51 0.62
CA GLY A 187 33.93 5.60 1.29
C GLY A 187 32.91 6.49 2.01
N SER A 188 33.14 7.80 1.96
CA SER A 188 32.21 8.82 2.45
C SER A 188 30.93 8.85 1.60
N GLY A 189 29.88 9.49 2.13
CA GLY A 189 28.61 9.68 1.46
C GLY A 189 27.42 9.85 2.42
N GLY A 190 26.33 10.37 1.86
CA GLY A 190 25.08 10.58 2.59
C GLY A 190 23.82 10.48 1.75
N ILE A 191 22.67 10.38 2.41
CA ILE A 191 21.36 10.26 1.76
C ILE A 191 20.42 11.34 2.35
N PRO A 192 20.05 12.36 1.57
CA PRO A 192 19.13 13.40 2.02
C PRO A 192 17.69 13.12 1.65
N LEU A 193 17.43 12.28 0.64
CA LEU A 193 16.09 12.07 0.12
C LEU A 193 15.92 10.64 -0.42
N ILE A 194 14.80 10.02 -0.06
CA ILE A 194 14.32 8.76 -0.63
C ILE A 194 12.84 8.92 -1.01
N ASN A 195 12.49 8.55 -2.24
CA ASN A 195 11.13 8.61 -2.76
C ASN A 195 10.61 7.21 -3.11
N TRP A 196 9.44 6.87 -2.61
CA TRP A 196 8.73 5.63 -2.96
C TRP A 196 7.23 5.88 -3.03
N SER A 197 6.47 4.91 -3.53
CA SER A 197 5.02 4.93 -3.46
C SER A 197 4.45 3.67 -2.83
N ARG A 198 3.29 3.79 -2.19
CA ARG A 198 2.52 2.67 -1.61
C ARG A 198 1.18 2.54 -2.29
N CYS A 199 0.79 1.32 -2.61
CA CYS A 199 -0.50 1.05 -3.21
C CYS A 199 -1.45 0.54 -2.14
N GLU A 200 -2.65 1.12 -2.08
CA GLU A 200 -3.70 0.70 -1.15
C GLU A 200 -4.73 -0.10 -1.96
N PRO A 201 -4.84 -1.42 -1.76
CA PRO A 201 -5.81 -2.21 -2.50
C PRO A 201 -7.22 -1.95 -1.98
N GLY A 202 -8.21 -2.31 -2.80
CA GLY A 202 -9.60 -2.21 -2.39
C GLY A 202 -10.57 -2.15 -3.55
N GLY A 203 -11.77 -1.67 -3.25
CA GLY A 203 -12.80 -1.39 -4.22
C GLY A 203 -13.53 -0.11 -3.86
N ASN A 204 -13.91 0.69 -4.85
CA ASN A 204 -14.70 1.90 -4.65
C ASN A 204 -16.01 1.85 -5.43
N GLY A 205 -17.08 2.35 -4.83
CA GLY A 205 -18.34 2.75 -5.47
C GLY A 205 -18.80 1.87 -6.63
N ASP A 206 -18.68 2.37 -7.85
CA ASP A 206 -19.11 1.80 -9.14
C ASP A 206 -18.11 0.82 -9.74
N PRO A 207 -18.12 -0.39 -9.17
CA PRO A 207 -16.92 -1.00 -8.62
C PRO A 207 -15.66 -0.88 -9.49
N HIS A 208 -14.87 0.14 -9.18
CA HIS A 208 -13.45 0.21 -9.54
C HIS A 208 -12.64 -0.52 -8.48
N PHE A 209 -11.93 -1.58 -8.85
CA PHE A 209 -11.06 -2.33 -7.96
C PHE A 209 -9.60 -1.98 -8.20
N GLN A 210 -8.79 -2.10 -7.15
CA GLN A 210 -7.35 -1.89 -7.20
C GLN A 210 -6.63 -3.04 -6.49
N THR A 211 -5.66 -3.62 -7.20
CA THR A 211 -4.82 -4.70 -6.69
C THR A 211 -3.72 -4.21 -5.74
N TRP A 212 -3.05 -5.14 -5.07
CA TRP A 212 -1.86 -4.85 -4.24
C TRP A 212 -0.72 -4.16 -4.99
N ALA A 213 -0.59 -4.39 -6.30
CA ALA A 213 0.41 -3.72 -7.15
C ALA A 213 -0.09 -2.39 -7.75
N GLY A 214 -1.32 -1.98 -7.43
CA GLY A 214 -1.91 -0.73 -7.93
C GLY A 214 -2.52 -0.83 -9.33
N HIS A 215 -2.61 -2.03 -9.92
CA HIS A 215 -3.39 -2.23 -11.14
C HIS A 215 -4.88 -2.05 -10.84
N LYS A 216 -5.54 -1.17 -11.60
CA LYS A 216 -6.97 -0.90 -11.53
C LYS A 216 -7.73 -1.67 -12.60
N PHE A 217 -8.94 -2.09 -12.26
CA PHE A 217 -9.86 -2.71 -13.20
C PHE A 217 -11.31 -2.56 -12.75
N ASP A 218 -12.22 -2.67 -13.72
CA ASP A 218 -13.65 -2.49 -13.50
C ASP A 218 -14.37 -3.82 -13.65
N TYR A 219 -15.21 -4.16 -12.68
CA TYR A 219 -16.01 -5.38 -12.75
C TYR A 219 -17.47 -5.12 -12.35
N HIS A 220 -18.33 -4.95 -13.36
CA HIS A 220 -19.75 -4.64 -13.16
C HIS A 220 -20.65 -5.89 -13.05
N GLY A 221 -20.36 -6.77 -12.07
CA GLY A 221 -21.22 -7.90 -11.73
C GLY A 221 -21.98 -7.65 -10.42
N GLN A 222 -23.24 -8.05 -10.32
CA GLN A 222 -23.99 -8.13 -9.06
C GLN A 222 -23.86 -9.52 -8.43
N CYS A 223 -23.23 -9.59 -7.26
CA CYS A 223 -23.09 -10.77 -6.40
C CYS A 223 -22.34 -10.39 -5.11
N ASP A 224 -22.09 -11.38 -4.25
CA ASP A 224 -21.15 -11.24 -3.14
C ASP A 224 -19.76 -11.69 -3.62
N LEU A 225 -18.74 -10.88 -3.34
CA LEU A 225 -17.36 -11.08 -3.80
C LEU A 225 -16.39 -11.15 -2.62
N VAL A 226 -15.41 -12.05 -2.71
CA VAL A 226 -14.26 -12.11 -1.82
C VAL A 226 -13.26 -11.05 -2.28
N LEU A 227 -13.20 -9.92 -1.58
CA LEU A 227 -12.27 -8.85 -1.92
C LEU A 227 -10.86 -9.21 -1.46
N ILE A 228 -10.71 -9.62 -0.20
CA ILE A 228 -9.46 -10.11 0.40
C ILE A 228 -9.79 -11.25 1.35
N THR A 229 -9.00 -12.33 1.30
CA THR A 229 -8.87 -13.32 2.38
C THR A 229 -7.40 -13.44 2.75
N ALA A 230 -7.10 -13.38 4.05
CA ALA A 230 -5.76 -13.50 4.63
C ALA A 230 -5.82 -14.49 5.80
N PRO A 231 -5.70 -15.80 5.52
CA PRO A 231 -5.97 -16.84 6.51
C PRO A 231 -4.99 -16.86 7.70
N TYR A 232 -3.77 -16.34 7.56
CA TYR A 232 -2.77 -16.27 8.64
C TYR A 232 -2.75 -14.94 9.41
N PHE A 233 -3.61 -13.98 9.08
CA PHE A 233 -3.72 -12.70 9.78
C PHE A 233 -3.80 -12.89 11.31
N GLU A 234 -2.74 -12.51 12.03
CA GLU A 234 -2.52 -12.78 13.48
C GLU A 234 -2.87 -14.20 13.97
N GLY A 235 -2.87 -15.21 13.09
CA GLY A 235 -3.38 -16.56 13.39
C GLY A 235 -4.89 -16.64 13.68
N LYS A 236 -5.64 -15.54 13.48
CA LYS A 236 -7.11 -15.46 13.58
C LYS A 236 -7.78 -15.61 12.22
N GLY A 237 -7.09 -15.19 11.15
CA GLY A 237 -7.64 -15.03 9.81
C GLY A 237 -8.47 -13.76 9.67
N LEU A 238 -8.43 -13.19 8.46
CA LEU A 238 -9.19 -12.01 8.04
C LEU A 238 -9.89 -12.29 6.71
N ASP A 239 -11.18 -12.01 6.63
CA ASP A 239 -11.96 -12.05 5.39
C ASP A 239 -12.68 -10.71 5.19
N LEU A 240 -12.53 -10.13 4.00
CA LEU A 240 -13.14 -8.88 3.58
C LEU A 240 -13.97 -9.15 2.34
N HIS A 241 -15.29 -9.06 2.48
CA HIS A 241 -16.23 -9.27 1.38
C HIS A 241 -16.92 -7.96 1.02
N VAL A 242 -17.23 -7.81 -0.26
CA VAL A 242 -18.06 -6.73 -0.78
C VAL A 242 -19.28 -7.31 -1.47
N ARG A 243 -20.43 -6.67 -1.26
CA ARG A 243 -21.67 -6.96 -1.98
C ARG A 243 -21.87 -5.89 -3.03
N THR A 244 -21.90 -6.31 -4.29
CA THR A 244 -22.21 -5.44 -5.42
C THR A 244 -23.68 -5.62 -5.82
N GLU A 245 -24.33 -4.52 -6.16
CA GLU A 245 -25.73 -4.47 -6.62
C GLU A 245 -25.82 -3.74 -7.95
N GLN A 246 -26.65 -4.22 -8.87
CA GLN A 246 -26.84 -3.62 -10.18
C GLN A 246 -27.78 -2.41 -10.09
N ARG A 247 -27.41 -1.32 -10.74
CA ARG A 247 -28.25 -0.15 -10.98
C ARG A 247 -28.23 0.17 -12.46
N ASP A 248 -29.35 -0.08 -13.13
CA ASP A 248 -29.52 0.14 -14.57
C ASP A 248 -28.42 -0.54 -15.41
N PHE A 249 -27.44 0.23 -15.86
CA PHE A 249 -26.36 -0.17 -16.76
C PHE A 249 -25.00 -0.38 -16.07
N PHE A 250 -24.93 -0.18 -14.76
CA PHE A 250 -23.72 -0.37 -13.95
C PHE A 250 -24.05 -1.14 -12.68
N SER A 251 -23.04 -1.43 -11.86
CA SER A 251 -23.23 -1.93 -10.49
C SER A 251 -22.46 -1.06 -9.51
N PHE A 252 -22.70 -1.23 -8.22
CA PHE A 252 -21.98 -0.53 -7.17
C PHE A 252 -21.83 -1.38 -5.90
N ILE A 253 -20.82 -1.08 -5.08
CA ILE A 253 -20.64 -1.69 -3.76
C ILE A 253 -21.68 -1.09 -2.81
N ASN A 254 -22.66 -1.91 -2.41
CA ASN A 254 -23.77 -1.52 -1.53
C ASN A 254 -23.51 -1.91 -0.06
N THR A 255 -22.73 -2.96 0.20
CA THR A 255 -22.47 -3.44 1.57
C THR A 255 -21.06 -4.01 1.65
N VAL A 256 -20.42 -3.80 2.78
CA VAL A 256 -19.09 -4.30 3.09
C VAL A 256 -19.17 -5.14 4.36
N ALA A 257 -18.46 -6.26 4.40
CA ALA A 257 -18.32 -7.05 5.62
C ALA A 257 -16.86 -7.43 5.86
N ALA A 258 -16.46 -7.38 7.13
CA ALA A 258 -15.17 -7.83 7.61
C ALA A 258 -15.38 -8.94 8.65
N LYS A 259 -14.60 -10.00 8.57
CA LYS A 259 -14.53 -11.05 9.59
C LYS A 259 -13.10 -11.18 10.09
N ILE A 260 -12.90 -11.13 11.40
CA ILE A 260 -11.62 -11.42 12.03
C ILE A 260 -11.84 -12.45 13.12
N GLY A 261 -11.15 -13.59 13.03
CA GLY A 261 -11.47 -14.75 13.88
C GLY A 261 -12.93 -15.16 13.68
N ASP A 262 -13.70 -15.17 14.77
CA ASP A 262 -15.12 -15.55 14.76
C ASP A 262 -16.09 -14.37 14.71
N GLU A 263 -15.59 -13.12 14.77
CA GLU A 263 -16.45 -11.95 14.78
C GLU A 263 -16.64 -11.37 13.37
N ILE A 264 -17.85 -10.88 13.08
CA ILE A 264 -18.22 -10.25 11.81
C ILE A 264 -18.73 -8.83 12.07
N LEU A 265 -18.17 -7.87 11.32
CA LEU A 265 -18.65 -6.50 11.19
C LEU A 265 -19.24 -6.30 9.79
N GLU A 266 -20.53 -6.04 9.69
CA GLU A 266 -21.22 -5.72 8.43
C GLU A 266 -21.62 -4.24 8.45
N ILE A 267 -21.17 -3.47 7.45
CA ILE A 267 -21.51 -2.06 7.27
C ILE A 267 -22.31 -1.92 5.97
N GLY A 268 -23.48 -1.30 6.08
CA GLY A 268 -24.26 -0.82 4.95
C GLY A 268 -24.48 0.69 5.04
N MET A 269 -25.22 1.26 4.09
CA MET A 269 -25.45 2.70 3.95
C MET A 269 -25.83 3.43 5.26
N ASN A 270 -26.75 2.84 6.05
CA ASN A 270 -27.28 3.44 7.27
C ASN A 270 -27.31 2.46 8.45
N SER A 271 -26.50 1.42 8.41
CA SER A 271 -26.53 0.36 9.41
C SER A 271 -25.16 -0.24 9.60
N ALA A 272 -24.82 -0.53 10.86
CA ALA A 272 -23.70 -1.37 11.23
C ALA A 272 -24.22 -2.54 12.04
N PHE A 273 -23.66 -3.73 11.81
CA PHE A 273 -23.97 -4.93 12.56
C PHE A 273 -22.70 -5.58 13.06
N VAL A 274 -22.70 -5.99 14.33
CA VAL A 274 -21.65 -6.85 14.89
C VAL A 274 -22.29 -8.20 15.21
N ASN A 275 -21.80 -9.27 14.58
CA ASN A 275 -22.33 -10.62 14.71
C ASN A 275 -23.85 -10.69 14.47
N GLY A 276 -24.32 -9.96 13.45
CA GLY A 276 -25.73 -9.87 13.04
C GLY A 276 -26.62 -9.00 13.95
N LYS A 277 -26.11 -8.47 15.06
CA LYS A 277 -26.84 -7.55 15.96
C LYS A 277 -26.63 -6.11 15.51
N VAL A 278 -27.71 -5.35 15.41
CA VAL A 278 -27.67 -3.94 15.03
C VAL A 278 -26.85 -3.15 16.05
N TYR A 279 -26.02 -2.24 15.57
CA TYR A 279 -25.33 -1.24 16.38
C TYR A 279 -25.97 0.13 16.15
N ASP A 280 -26.93 0.50 17.01
CA ASP A 280 -27.80 1.67 16.82
C ASP A 280 -27.11 3.02 17.09
N SER A 281 -25.94 3.05 17.75
CA SER A 281 -25.27 4.29 18.18
C SER A 281 -24.01 4.63 17.36
N LEU A 282 -24.18 4.77 16.04
CA LEU A 282 -23.15 5.32 15.15
C LEU A 282 -23.19 6.85 15.22
N THR A 283 -22.59 7.41 16.27
CA THR A 283 -22.42 8.86 16.41
C THR A 283 -20.98 9.22 16.10
N ALA A 284 -20.76 10.26 15.29
CA ALA A 284 -19.42 10.74 14.98
C ALA A 284 -18.59 10.97 16.26
N GLY A 285 -17.36 10.47 16.27
CA GLY A 285 -16.46 10.52 17.42
C GLY A 285 -16.64 9.38 18.44
N ASN A 286 -17.60 8.47 18.24
CA ASN A 286 -17.67 7.23 19.02
C ASN A 286 -16.71 6.16 18.46
N SER A 287 -16.40 5.19 19.30
CA SER A 287 -15.71 3.96 18.90
C SER A 287 -16.52 2.74 19.31
N LEU A 288 -16.33 1.64 18.59
CA LEU A 288 -16.74 0.30 18.99
C LEU A 288 -15.55 -0.65 18.95
N GLU A 289 -15.68 -1.76 19.65
CA GLU A 289 -14.71 -2.86 19.62
C GLU A 289 -15.22 -3.95 18.67
N PHE A 290 -14.33 -4.46 17.84
CA PHE A 290 -14.58 -5.53 16.87
C PHE A 290 -13.37 -6.46 16.84
N ALA A 291 -13.52 -7.73 17.25
CA ALA A 291 -12.45 -8.73 17.28
C ALA A 291 -11.19 -8.30 18.08
N GLY A 292 -11.37 -7.42 19.06
CA GLY A 292 -10.27 -6.81 19.84
C GLY A 292 -9.61 -5.60 19.20
N TYR A 293 -10.18 -5.07 18.11
CA TYR A 293 -9.73 -3.86 17.44
C TYR A 293 -10.73 -2.72 17.61
N SER A 294 -10.19 -1.52 17.77
CA SER A 294 -10.98 -0.29 17.81
C SER A 294 -11.43 0.10 16.40
N VAL A 295 -12.73 0.34 16.27
CA VAL A 295 -13.37 0.90 15.09
C VAL A 295 -13.83 2.31 15.43
N THR A 296 -13.28 3.32 14.76
CA THR A 296 -13.76 4.70 14.87
C THR A 296 -14.73 5.03 13.76
N TYR A 297 -15.65 5.95 14.04
CA TYR A 297 -16.63 6.44 13.08
C TYR A 297 -16.61 7.96 13.04
N ASP A 298 -16.45 8.51 11.85
CA ASP A 298 -16.40 9.96 11.62
C ASP A 298 -17.31 10.37 10.45
N ASP A 299 -18.09 11.43 10.67
CA ASP A 299 -18.71 12.19 9.58
C ASP A 299 -17.64 13.16 9.07
N ALA A 300 -16.99 12.82 7.95
CA ALA A 300 -15.79 13.51 7.46
C ALA A 300 -16.03 14.09 6.07
N PRO A 301 -16.71 15.25 5.93
CA PRO A 301 -17.07 15.79 4.63
C PRO A 301 -15.88 15.87 3.67
N LEU A 302 -16.14 15.60 2.39
CA LEU A 302 -15.18 15.83 1.31
C LEU A 302 -14.77 17.32 1.27
N PRO A 303 -13.64 17.67 0.64
CA PRO A 303 -13.20 19.07 0.54
C PRO A 303 -14.23 20.01 -0.11
N ASN A 304 -15.13 19.49 -0.96
CA ASN A 304 -16.25 20.23 -1.56
C ASN A 304 -17.51 20.31 -0.66
N GLY A 305 -17.42 19.87 0.60
CA GLY A 305 -18.49 19.92 1.60
C GLY A 305 -19.52 18.79 1.51
N ARG A 306 -19.41 17.88 0.53
CA ARG A 306 -20.31 16.72 0.42
C ARG A 306 -20.06 15.74 1.57
N GLN A 307 -21.13 15.20 2.11
CA GLN A 307 -21.07 14.34 3.29
C GLN A 307 -20.57 12.94 2.93
N GLN A 308 -19.70 12.41 3.77
CA GLN A 308 -19.33 10.99 3.76
C GLN A 308 -19.16 10.52 5.20
N LYS A 309 -19.34 9.22 5.39
CA LYS A 309 -19.03 8.53 6.64
C LYS A 309 -17.77 7.71 6.46
N VAL A 310 -16.88 7.73 7.43
CA VAL A 310 -15.64 6.95 7.43
C VAL A 310 -15.62 6.06 8.65
N TYR A 311 -15.51 4.75 8.42
CA TYR A 311 -15.22 3.76 9.44
C TYR A 311 -13.75 3.38 9.32
N MET A 312 -13.04 3.36 10.43
CA MET A 312 -11.62 3.00 10.47
C MET A 312 -11.39 1.93 11.51
N ILE A 313 -11.07 0.72 11.05
CA ILE A 313 -10.67 -0.41 11.90
C ILE A 313 -9.14 -0.35 12.02
N LYS A 314 -8.63 -0.11 13.23
CA LYS A 314 -7.18 -0.10 13.49
C LYS A 314 -6.71 -1.52 13.77
N ILE A 315 -6.15 -2.19 12.77
CA ILE A 315 -5.80 -3.61 12.81
C ILE A 315 -4.31 -3.89 13.08
N GLY A 316 -3.52 -2.85 13.31
CA GLY A 316 -2.10 -2.96 13.67
C GLY A 316 -1.55 -1.61 14.13
N ALA A 317 -0.22 -1.50 14.21
CA ALA A 317 0.45 -0.23 14.56
C ALA A 317 0.20 0.85 13.51
N ILE A 318 0.25 0.47 12.23
CA ILE A 318 0.00 1.34 11.07
C ILE A 318 -1.17 0.82 10.20
N GLU A 319 -1.43 -0.49 10.24
CA GLU A 319 -2.42 -1.17 9.42
C GLU A 319 -3.85 -0.77 9.78
N ARG A 320 -4.63 -0.45 8.75
CA ARG A 320 -6.02 -0.02 8.91
C ARG A 320 -6.90 -0.57 7.81
N ILE A 321 -8.16 -0.86 8.13
CA ILE A 321 -9.22 -1.07 7.15
C ILE A 321 -10.10 0.17 7.17
N GLN A 322 -10.21 0.84 6.02
CA GLN A 322 -11.05 2.00 5.84
C GLN A 322 -12.29 1.63 5.04
N ILE A 323 -13.46 1.98 5.58
CA ILE A 323 -14.74 1.85 4.89
C ILE A 323 -15.31 3.25 4.73
N LYS A 324 -15.55 3.70 3.50
CA LYS A 324 -16.24 4.96 3.22
C LYS A 324 -17.66 4.67 2.79
N VAL A 325 -18.61 5.51 3.23
CA VAL A 325 -19.99 5.51 2.77
C VAL A 325 -20.32 6.89 2.23
N PHE A 326 -20.68 6.96 0.96
CA PHE A 326 -21.03 8.17 0.26
C PHE A 326 -22.38 7.98 -0.46
N GLY A 327 -23.44 8.62 0.04
CA GLY A 327 -24.78 8.37 -0.48
C GLY A 327 -25.13 6.88 -0.40
N HIS A 328 -25.29 6.23 -1.56
CA HIS A 328 -25.56 4.78 -1.68
C HIS A 328 -24.31 3.96 -2.04
N PHE A 329 -23.16 4.61 -2.20
CA PHE A 329 -21.91 4.01 -2.61
C PHE A 329 -21.03 3.72 -1.39
N MET A 330 -20.32 2.60 -1.44
CA MET A 330 -19.34 2.26 -0.43
C MET A 330 -17.97 2.02 -1.06
N ALA A 331 -16.92 2.28 -0.30
CA ALA A 331 -15.56 1.90 -0.64
C ALA A 331 -14.93 1.14 0.52
N LEU A 332 -14.10 0.15 0.20
CA LEU A 332 -13.26 -0.57 1.14
C LEU A 332 -11.80 -0.41 0.71
N ARG A 333 -10.91 -0.03 1.63
CA ARG A 333 -9.46 -0.07 1.43
C ARG A 333 -8.73 -0.68 2.61
N VAL A 334 -7.60 -1.33 2.32
CA VAL A 334 -6.61 -1.70 3.34
C VAL A 334 -5.43 -0.74 3.21
N LEU A 335 -5.12 -0.03 4.30
CA LEU A 335 -4.06 0.95 4.37
C LEU A 335 -2.86 0.36 5.09
N ASP A 336 -1.65 0.62 4.58
CA ASP A 336 -0.37 0.24 5.18
C ASP A 336 -0.24 -1.26 5.51
N ALA A 337 -0.82 -2.15 4.69
CA ALA A 337 -0.79 -3.60 4.89
C ALA A 337 0.64 -4.17 4.97
N THR A 338 0.97 -4.80 6.10
CA THR A 338 2.31 -5.31 6.36
C THR A 338 2.49 -6.74 5.88
N HIS A 339 3.75 -7.13 5.65
CA HIS A 339 4.11 -8.50 5.29
C HIS A 339 3.75 -9.52 6.37
N ASP A 340 3.74 -9.12 7.64
CA ASP A 340 3.48 -10.04 8.76
C ASP A 340 2.04 -10.57 8.74
N ASN A 341 1.10 -9.76 8.24
CA ASN A 341 -0.34 -10.03 8.31
C ASN A 341 -0.99 -10.33 6.96
N PHE A 342 -0.38 -9.90 5.84
CA PHE A 342 -0.99 -10.00 4.52
C PHE A 342 -0.16 -10.78 3.49
N ALA A 343 0.99 -11.37 3.85
CA ALA A 343 1.84 -12.09 2.89
C ALA A 343 1.14 -13.26 2.16
N ASP A 344 0.07 -13.81 2.75
CA ASP A 344 -0.76 -14.88 2.20
C ASP A 344 -2.11 -14.39 1.65
N ALA A 345 -2.31 -13.06 1.60
CA ALA A 345 -3.58 -12.49 1.20
C ALA A 345 -3.85 -12.67 -0.30
N VAL A 346 -5.05 -13.12 -0.63
CA VAL A 346 -5.54 -13.33 -2.00
C VAL A 346 -6.99 -12.84 -2.12
N GLY A 347 -7.48 -12.65 -3.33
CA GLY A 347 -8.85 -12.18 -3.56
C GLY A 347 -8.96 -11.35 -4.82
N LEU A 348 -10.05 -10.59 -4.92
CA LEU A 348 -10.26 -9.63 -6.00
C LEU A 348 -9.23 -8.48 -5.98
N THR A 349 -8.46 -8.28 -4.91
CA THR A 349 -7.28 -7.39 -4.93
C THR A 349 -6.01 -8.06 -5.45
N GLY A 350 -6.11 -9.28 -5.99
CA GLY A 350 -5.00 -10.08 -6.48
C GLY A 350 -4.21 -10.78 -5.37
N ASP A 351 -3.19 -11.54 -5.78
CA ASP A 351 -2.20 -12.12 -4.86
C ASP A 351 -1.34 -11.02 -4.23
N TYR A 352 -1.17 -11.04 -2.91
CA TYR A 352 -0.40 -10.02 -2.21
C TYR A 352 1.00 -9.88 -2.75
N ASN A 353 1.72 -10.99 -2.99
CA ASN A 353 3.14 -10.95 -3.32
C ASN A 353 3.39 -10.37 -4.71
N SER A 354 2.66 -10.84 -5.71
CA SER A 354 2.82 -10.47 -7.12
C SER A 354 1.90 -9.34 -7.59
N GLY A 355 0.81 -9.08 -6.87
CA GLY A 355 -0.26 -8.19 -7.29
C GLY A 355 -1.06 -8.67 -8.50
N LEU A 356 -0.82 -9.90 -8.97
CA LEU A 356 -1.46 -10.45 -10.15
C LEU A 356 -2.89 -10.89 -9.85
N MET A 357 -3.75 -10.76 -10.87
CA MET A 357 -5.13 -11.25 -10.87
C MET A 357 -5.13 -12.78 -11.04
N LEU A 358 -4.80 -13.50 -9.97
CA LEU A 358 -4.74 -14.96 -9.96
C LEU A 358 -6.09 -15.58 -9.54
N GLY A 359 -6.44 -16.68 -10.18
CA GLY A 359 -7.56 -17.51 -9.73
C GLY A 359 -7.29 -18.19 -8.39
N ARG A 360 -8.30 -18.86 -7.85
CA ARG A 360 -8.23 -19.53 -6.54
C ARG A 360 -7.23 -20.68 -6.51
N ASP A 361 -6.83 -21.18 -7.67
CA ASP A 361 -5.75 -22.17 -7.81
C ASP A 361 -4.34 -21.60 -7.55
N GLY A 362 -4.22 -20.27 -7.41
CA GLY A 362 -2.98 -19.56 -7.13
C GLY A 362 -2.00 -19.53 -8.29
N VAL A 363 -2.39 -19.98 -9.49
CA VAL A 363 -1.48 -20.11 -10.64
C VAL A 363 -2.08 -19.64 -11.97
N THR A 364 -3.41 -19.64 -12.11
CA THR A 364 -4.08 -19.19 -13.33
C THR A 364 -4.19 -17.67 -13.34
N LEU A 365 -3.51 -17.02 -14.29
CA LEU A 365 -3.62 -15.58 -14.51
C LEU A 365 -4.89 -15.22 -15.30
N LEU A 366 -5.74 -14.36 -14.74
CA LEU A 366 -7.01 -13.91 -15.30
C LEU A 366 -6.96 -12.40 -15.57
N ASN A 367 -6.46 -12.01 -16.74
CA ASN A 367 -6.31 -10.59 -17.11
C ASN A 367 -7.62 -9.92 -17.52
N ASP A 368 -8.68 -10.67 -17.86
CA ASP A 368 -10.00 -10.10 -18.15
C ASP A 368 -10.77 -9.95 -16.82
N PRO A 369 -11.18 -8.72 -16.44
CA PRO A 369 -12.00 -8.51 -15.24
C PRO A 369 -13.29 -9.31 -15.22
N ASN A 370 -13.87 -9.62 -16.38
CA ASN A 370 -15.10 -10.42 -16.49
C ASN A 370 -14.87 -11.92 -16.30
N ASP A 371 -13.63 -12.38 -16.36
CA ASP A 371 -13.24 -13.73 -15.95
C ASP A 371 -12.80 -13.74 -14.48
N PHE A 372 -12.05 -12.72 -14.05
CA PHE A 372 -11.50 -12.60 -12.70
C PHE A 372 -12.55 -12.29 -11.62
N GLY A 373 -13.51 -11.41 -11.89
CA GLY A 373 -14.58 -11.06 -10.95
C GLY A 373 -15.39 -12.28 -10.50
N PRO A 374 -15.96 -13.07 -11.43
CA PRO A 374 -16.72 -14.28 -11.08
C PRO A 374 -15.89 -15.38 -10.41
N GLU A 375 -14.58 -15.47 -10.69
CA GLU A 375 -13.67 -16.41 -10.00
C GLU A 375 -13.64 -16.16 -8.48
N TRP A 376 -13.77 -14.90 -8.08
CA TRP A 376 -13.83 -14.48 -6.68
C TRP A 376 -15.27 -14.23 -6.17
N GLN A 377 -16.28 -14.79 -6.85
CA GLN A 377 -17.63 -14.89 -6.28
C GLN A 377 -17.59 -15.76 -5.01
N VAL A 378 -18.26 -15.29 -3.95
CA VAL A 378 -18.41 -16.03 -2.69
C VAL A 378 -19.09 -17.37 -2.96
N ASN A 379 -18.45 -18.46 -2.53
CA ASN A 379 -18.89 -19.84 -2.73
C ASN A 379 -18.91 -20.63 -1.41
N ALA A 380 -19.01 -21.96 -1.50
CA ALA A 380 -19.15 -22.85 -0.35
C ALA A 380 -17.88 -22.97 0.53
N ASP A 381 -16.72 -22.60 -0.01
CA ASP A 381 -15.43 -22.63 0.70
C ASP A 381 -15.16 -21.31 1.44
N ASP A 382 -15.94 -20.26 1.15
CA ASP A 382 -15.82 -18.94 1.77
C ASP A 382 -16.78 -18.76 2.95
N PRO A 383 -16.44 -17.94 3.95
CA PRO A 383 -17.35 -17.65 5.05
C PRO A 383 -18.53 -16.79 4.58
N VAL A 384 -19.73 -17.08 5.09
CA VAL A 384 -20.91 -16.25 4.85
C VAL A 384 -20.88 -15.05 5.80
N LEU A 385 -20.53 -13.88 5.27
CA LEU A 385 -20.38 -12.67 6.09
C LEU A 385 -21.65 -11.82 6.16
N PHE A 386 -22.42 -11.76 5.08
CA PHE A 386 -23.62 -10.92 5.03
C PHE A 386 -24.82 -11.60 5.67
N ARG A 387 -25.53 -10.89 6.54
CA ARG A 387 -26.74 -11.38 7.21
C ARG A 387 -27.89 -11.61 6.22
N ALA A 388 -28.07 -10.70 5.26
CA ALA A 388 -29.08 -10.82 4.23
C ALA A 388 -28.53 -11.62 3.06
N VAL A 389 -29.36 -12.50 2.48
CA VAL A 389 -29.01 -13.22 1.25
C VAL A 389 -29.38 -12.36 0.04
N GLN A 390 -28.45 -12.25 -0.93
CA GLN A 390 -28.69 -11.64 -2.23
C GLN A 390 -28.59 -12.71 -3.32
N SER A 391 -29.47 -12.65 -4.31
CA SER A 391 -29.33 -13.43 -5.54
C SER A 391 -28.54 -12.63 -6.60
N PRO A 392 -27.71 -13.28 -7.42
CA PRO A 392 -27.41 -14.72 -7.46
C PRO A 392 -26.40 -15.19 -6.40
N GLN A 393 -26.48 -16.45 -5.99
CA GLN A 393 -25.47 -17.12 -5.16
C GLN A 393 -24.82 -18.26 -5.95
N PHE A 394 -23.53 -18.51 -5.74
CA PHE A 394 -22.83 -19.63 -6.39
C PHE A 394 -23.61 -20.95 -6.21
N PRO A 395 -23.79 -21.76 -7.26
CA PRO A 395 -23.14 -21.72 -8.58
C PRO A 395 -23.83 -20.85 -9.64
N GLU A 396 -24.88 -20.10 -9.27
CA GLU A 396 -25.44 -19.09 -10.18
C GLU A 396 -24.43 -17.94 -10.32
N LYS A 397 -24.03 -17.67 -11.56
CA LYS A 397 -23.05 -16.64 -11.87
C LYS A 397 -23.56 -15.26 -11.49
N CYS A 398 -22.65 -14.38 -11.11
CA CYS A 398 -22.89 -12.95 -10.96
C CYS A 398 -23.68 -12.39 -12.15
N LEU A 399 -24.64 -11.51 -11.87
CA LEU A 399 -25.44 -10.87 -12.90
C LEU A 399 -24.63 -9.73 -13.52
N ALA A 400 -24.22 -9.90 -14.78
CA ALA A 400 -23.47 -8.88 -15.51
C ALA A 400 -24.34 -7.67 -15.85
N ALA A 401 -23.77 -6.48 -15.74
CA ALA A 401 -24.44 -5.26 -16.17
C ALA A 401 -24.72 -5.26 -17.70
N PRO A 402 -25.85 -4.70 -18.16
CA PRO A 402 -26.17 -4.59 -19.58
C PRO A 402 -25.19 -3.66 -20.29
N SER A 403 -24.82 -4.00 -21.53
CA SER A 403 -23.96 -3.15 -22.35
C SER A 403 -24.60 -1.79 -22.66
N ILE A 404 -23.85 -0.70 -22.48
CA ILE A 404 -24.30 0.66 -22.82
C ILE A 404 -24.05 0.98 -24.31
N ASP A 405 -25.05 1.57 -24.98
CA ASP A 405 -24.87 2.24 -26.27
C ASP A 405 -24.30 3.66 -26.04
N LYS A 406 -22.98 3.83 -26.21
CA LYS A 406 -22.17 5.01 -25.80
C LYS A 406 -22.71 6.38 -26.25
N VAL A 407 -23.59 6.43 -27.26
CA VAL A 407 -24.06 7.69 -27.85
C VAL A 407 -25.26 8.30 -27.11
N ARG A 408 -26.08 7.51 -26.40
CA ARG A 408 -27.35 8.00 -25.82
C ARG A 408 -27.29 8.41 -24.34
N HIS A 409 -26.22 8.04 -23.61
CA HIS A 409 -26.21 8.10 -22.15
C HIS A 409 -25.31 9.19 -21.54
N LEU A 410 -24.56 9.95 -22.34
CA LEU A 410 -23.61 10.95 -21.81
C LEU A 410 -24.24 12.24 -21.28
N ARG A 411 -25.58 12.34 -21.20
CA ARG A 411 -26.27 13.55 -20.71
C ARG A 411 -27.55 13.20 -19.96
N ASN A 412 -27.41 12.44 -18.86
CA ASN A 412 -28.50 12.17 -17.93
C ASN A 412 -28.85 13.39 -17.04
N GLY A 413 -29.05 14.56 -17.68
CA GLY A 413 -29.45 15.79 -17.00
C GLY A 413 -28.33 16.58 -16.31
N ILE A 414 -27.09 16.09 -16.33
CA ILE A 414 -25.90 16.79 -15.82
C ILE A 414 -25.07 17.35 -16.98
N SER A 415 -24.61 18.61 -16.86
CA SER A 415 -23.67 19.21 -17.81
C SER A 415 -22.23 18.80 -17.49
N GLN A 416 -21.36 18.86 -18.51
CA GLN A 416 -19.93 18.59 -18.32
C GLN A 416 -19.31 19.55 -17.28
N GLU A 417 -19.68 20.82 -17.28
CA GLU A 417 -19.21 21.81 -16.30
C GLU A 417 -19.59 21.44 -14.86
N GLN A 418 -20.81 20.92 -14.65
CA GLN A 418 -21.24 20.45 -13.33
C GLN A 418 -20.47 19.20 -12.88
N ALA A 419 -20.15 18.30 -13.82
CA ALA A 419 -19.35 17.11 -13.54
C ALA A 419 -17.90 17.49 -13.21
N GLU A 420 -17.28 18.36 -13.99
CA GLU A 420 -15.93 18.90 -13.75
C GLU A 420 -15.84 19.62 -12.40
N GLU A 421 -16.83 20.45 -12.05
CA GLU A 421 -16.88 21.13 -10.75
C GLU A 421 -16.98 20.11 -9.59
N ALA A 422 -17.83 19.09 -9.72
CA ALA A 422 -17.95 18.06 -8.71
C ALA A 422 -16.64 17.27 -8.55
N CYS A 423 -16.03 16.86 -9.66
CA CYS A 423 -14.80 16.06 -9.69
C CYS A 423 -13.53 16.86 -9.44
N ALA A 424 -13.57 18.18 -9.29
CA ALA A 424 -12.38 19.02 -9.04
C ALA A 424 -11.63 18.66 -7.75
N VAL A 425 -12.26 17.89 -6.84
CA VAL A 425 -11.62 17.35 -5.62
C VAL A 425 -10.92 16.01 -5.84
N VAL A 426 -11.23 15.34 -6.96
CA VAL A 426 -10.57 14.12 -7.40
C VAL A 426 -9.24 14.54 -8.01
N GLY A 427 -8.15 13.93 -7.54
CA GLY A 427 -6.80 14.21 -8.05
C GLY A 427 -6.59 13.57 -9.42
N GLU A 428 -5.90 12.44 -9.43
CA GLU A 428 -5.77 11.59 -10.61
C GLU A 428 -7.10 10.87 -10.88
N ASP A 429 -7.38 10.51 -12.14
CA ASP A 429 -8.65 9.93 -12.63
C ASP A 429 -9.88 10.86 -12.61
N ILE A 430 -9.66 12.17 -12.71
CA ILE A 430 -10.77 13.13 -12.84
C ILE A 430 -11.68 12.80 -14.03
N ASP A 431 -11.12 12.26 -15.12
CA ASP A 431 -11.86 11.90 -16.34
C ASP A 431 -12.85 10.74 -16.10
N ASP A 432 -12.46 9.74 -15.30
CA ASP A 432 -13.35 8.62 -14.92
C ASP A 432 -14.49 9.15 -14.07
N CYS A 433 -14.18 9.98 -13.06
CA CYS A 433 -15.21 10.65 -12.25
C CYS A 433 -16.19 11.47 -13.08
N ILE A 434 -15.69 12.26 -14.05
CA ILE A 434 -16.55 13.05 -14.94
C ILE A 434 -17.42 12.11 -15.78
N PHE A 435 -16.83 11.06 -16.32
CA PHE A 435 -17.55 10.07 -17.12
C PHE A 435 -18.68 9.42 -16.32
N ASP A 436 -18.42 8.96 -15.10
CA ASP A 436 -19.40 8.27 -14.27
C ASP A 436 -20.49 9.19 -13.76
N ILE A 437 -20.18 10.43 -13.37
CA ILE A 437 -21.19 11.45 -13.08
C ILE A 437 -22.09 11.70 -14.31
N MET A 438 -21.49 11.86 -15.49
CA MET A 438 -22.26 12.16 -16.72
C MET A 438 -23.10 10.96 -17.17
N ALA A 439 -22.56 9.75 -17.05
CA ALA A 439 -23.22 8.51 -17.39
C ALA A 439 -24.36 8.20 -16.44
N THR A 440 -24.19 8.42 -15.13
CA THR A 440 -25.23 8.13 -14.12
C THR A 440 -26.25 9.26 -13.98
N GLY A 441 -25.86 10.50 -14.26
CA GLY A 441 -26.67 11.68 -13.93
C GLY A 441 -26.70 11.97 -12.42
N ASP A 442 -25.70 11.50 -11.67
CA ASP A 442 -25.63 11.62 -10.22
C ASP A 442 -24.32 12.30 -9.78
N LEU A 443 -24.40 13.56 -9.33
CA LEU A 443 -23.24 14.31 -8.85
C LEU A 443 -22.61 13.69 -7.60
N ASP A 444 -23.36 12.85 -6.89
CA ASP A 444 -22.87 12.12 -5.72
C ASP A 444 -21.90 10.98 -6.11
N MET A 445 -21.77 10.63 -7.39
CA MET A 445 -20.74 9.69 -7.86
C MET A 445 -19.32 10.15 -7.54
N VAL A 446 -19.04 11.45 -7.36
CA VAL A 446 -17.70 11.92 -6.96
C VAL A 446 -17.15 11.17 -5.76
N GLY A 447 -17.99 10.80 -4.79
CA GLY A 447 -17.55 10.07 -3.61
C GLY A 447 -17.06 8.65 -3.90
N ALA A 448 -17.46 8.04 -5.01
CA ALA A 448 -16.95 6.77 -5.49
C ALA A 448 -15.48 6.83 -5.93
N HIS A 449 -14.95 8.01 -6.25
CA HIS A 449 -13.56 8.16 -6.72
C HIS A 449 -12.58 8.60 -5.62
N MET A 450 -13.07 8.93 -4.42
CA MET A 450 -12.33 9.58 -3.33
C MET A 450 -11.68 8.66 -2.31
#